data_AF-A0A396FB43-F1
#
_entry.id   AF-A0A396FB43-F1
#
_cell.length_a   1.000
_cell.length_b   1.000
_cell.length_c   1.000
_cell.angle_alpha   90.00
_cell.angle_beta   90.00
_cell.angle_gamma   90.00
#
_symmetry.space_group_name_H-M   'P 1'
#
loop_
_entity.id
_entity.type
_entity.pdbx_description
1 polymer ?
#
loop_
_entity_poly.entity_id
_entity_poly.type
_entity_poly.pdbx_seq_one_letter_code
_entity_poly.pdbx_strand_id
1 'polypeptide(L)'
;MFKKMPVCRLMISCPSDVKTEVEIINRVVDNINDSIGISMDIFVKTLYWSKNVMPEAGNYPQSIINKQILDKSDAIIAIFGNRIGSPTQHYESGTIEEIELMIQKGKQVFVYFSDKPVRKSEIDMEAETKIQAFKEKYKDRGIYVVYASDEEFNDYVSMHLTRYLTTELANEVNRVNEHTRFDDSISQRKEVDLIYDYTKFYDIKQVSSYTDSNIMKIRTHKDSFEMDIDIINVNKIENQEFAMALFEYAPCDNWSAFFEAGYFFEFDAASSGDIRAFQLEIKDDIRNKVIDRTLQVSCEEEHFRIWIPSTTRDSTAWKKISQVCFVVFFNSTYIDGEKGLLTIRNLKMVPR
;
A
#
# COMPACT_ATOMS: atom_id res chain seq x y z
N MET A 1 -4.06 -23.06 4.58
CA MET A 1 -3.62 -21.89 3.79
C MET A 1 -2.95 -20.93 4.75
N PHE A 2 -1.67 -20.58 4.54
CA PHE A 2 -0.96 -19.64 5.43
C PHE A 2 -1.51 -18.23 5.24
N LYS A 3 -1.86 -17.53 6.32
CA LYS A 3 -2.28 -16.12 6.29
C LYS A 3 -1.02 -15.26 6.21
N LYS A 4 -0.98 -14.28 5.31
CA LYS A 4 0.11 -13.29 5.26
C LYS A 4 -0.10 -12.30 6.42
N MET A 5 0.96 -12.09 7.21
CA MET A 5 0.96 -11.16 8.34
C MET A 5 1.80 -9.93 7.97
N PRO A 6 1.28 -8.70 8.10
CA PRO A 6 2.05 -7.46 8.01
C PRO A 6 3.32 -7.50 8.86
N VAL A 7 4.41 -6.94 8.34
CA VAL A 7 5.71 -6.88 9.02
C VAL A 7 6.11 -5.44 9.25
N CYS A 8 6.24 -5.03 10.51
CA CYS A 8 6.86 -3.78 10.92
C CYS A 8 8.38 -3.98 11.05
N ARG A 9 9.16 -3.31 10.20
CA ARG A 9 10.63 -3.35 10.22
C ARG A 9 11.17 -2.27 11.16
N LEU A 10 11.70 -2.69 12.30
CA LEU A 10 12.23 -1.82 13.34
C LEU A 10 13.76 -1.77 13.26
N MET A 11 14.33 -0.64 12.86
CA MET A 11 15.78 -0.46 12.86
C MET A 11 16.29 -0.14 14.26
N ILE A 12 17.41 -0.75 14.65
CA ILE A 12 18.16 -0.40 15.86
C ILE A 12 19.41 0.35 15.42
N SER A 13 19.56 1.57 15.90
CA SER A 13 20.74 2.39 15.69
C SER A 13 21.39 2.74 17.01
N CYS A 14 22.68 2.42 17.14
CA CYS A 14 23.45 2.78 18.30
C CYS A 14 24.95 2.72 18.02
N PRO A 15 25.76 3.47 18.78
CA PRO A 15 27.19 3.26 18.87
C PRO A 15 27.57 1.89 19.45
N SER A 16 28.86 1.55 19.36
CA SER A 16 29.37 0.19 19.64
C SER A 16 29.41 -0.21 21.12
N ASP A 17 29.23 0.73 22.04
CA ASP A 17 29.19 0.56 23.51
C ASP A 17 27.81 0.15 24.04
N VAL A 18 26.78 0.14 23.19
CA VAL A 18 25.38 -0.03 23.60
C VAL A 18 24.87 -1.45 23.31
N LYS A 19 25.66 -2.47 23.66
CA LYS A 19 25.39 -3.86 23.24
C LYS A 19 24.24 -4.51 24.02
N THR A 20 24.18 -4.28 25.32
CA THR A 20 23.17 -4.88 26.21
C THR A 20 21.77 -4.43 25.81
N GLU A 21 21.61 -3.16 25.43
CA GLU A 21 20.34 -2.60 24.98
C GLU A 21 19.85 -3.24 23.68
N VAL A 22 20.77 -3.55 22.75
CA VAL A 22 20.40 -4.27 21.52
C VAL A 22 19.81 -5.64 21.88
N GLU A 23 20.38 -6.35 22.85
CA GLU A 23 19.84 -7.62 23.33
C GLU A 23 18.48 -7.45 24.01
N ILE A 24 18.32 -6.42 24.84
CA ILE A 24 17.05 -6.09 25.49
C ILE A 24 15.97 -5.80 24.44
N ILE A 25 16.25 -4.98 23.43
CA ILE A 25 15.28 -4.66 22.36
C ILE A 25 14.84 -5.94 21.63
N ASN A 26 15.79 -6.83 21.29
CA ASN A 26 15.43 -8.07 20.62
C ASN A 26 14.52 -8.93 21.50
N ARG A 27 14.82 -9.08 22.80
CA ARG A 27 13.97 -9.82 23.74
C ARG A 27 12.59 -9.19 23.89
N VAL A 28 12.51 -7.87 23.96
CA VAL A 28 11.22 -7.15 24.02
C VAL A 28 10.39 -7.40 22.76
N VAL A 29 11.03 -7.33 21.59
CA VAL A 29 10.37 -7.61 20.31
C VAL A 29 9.86 -9.05 20.24
N ASP A 30 10.67 -10.02 20.69
CA ASP A 30 10.25 -11.43 20.75
C ASP A 30 9.04 -11.60 21.68
N ASN A 31 9.07 -11.00 22.88
CA ASN A 31 7.94 -11.01 23.81
C ASN A 31 6.68 -10.36 23.22
N ILE A 32 6.81 -9.25 22.50
CA ILE A 32 5.68 -8.58 21.83
C ILE A 32 5.09 -9.48 20.75
N ASN A 33 5.94 -10.09 19.92
CA ASN A 33 5.50 -11.01 18.87
C ASN A 33 4.75 -12.22 19.44
N ASP A 34 5.24 -12.78 20.55
CA ASP A 34 4.63 -13.95 21.21
C ASP A 34 3.33 -13.61 21.97
N SER A 35 3.20 -12.39 22.48
CA SER A 35 2.04 -11.97 23.27
C SER A 35 0.94 -11.33 22.43
N ILE A 36 1.14 -10.09 22.00
CA ILE A 36 0.14 -9.29 21.30
C ILE A 36 0.25 -9.42 19.78
N GLY A 37 1.43 -9.73 19.24
CA GLY A 37 1.70 -9.76 17.80
C GLY A 37 0.74 -10.67 17.05
N ILE A 38 0.50 -11.89 17.57
CA ILE A 38 -0.47 -12.83 17.00
C ILE A 38 -1.90 -12.28 17.06
N SER A 39 -2.31 -11.74 18.21
CA SER A 39 -3.67 -11.20 18.40
C SER A 39 -3.94 -9.96 17.53
N MET A 40 -2.89 -9.22 17.19
CA MET A 40 -2.91 -7.99 16.42
C MET A 40 -2.59 -8.23 14.93
N ASP A 41 -2.39 -9.48 14.51
CA ASP A 41 -1.94 -9.84 13.15
C ASP A 41 -0.73 -9.00 12.70
N ILE A 42 0.25 -8.75 13.58
CA ILE A 42 1.46 -7.97 13.25
C ILE A 42 2.73 -8.71 13.67
N PHE A 43 3.74 -8.67 12.80
CA PHE A 43 5.08 -9.16 13.12
C PHE A 43 6.08 -8.00 13.18
N VAL A 44 6.86 -7.91 14.25
CA VAL A 44 7.94 -6.94 14.35
C VAL A 44 9.27 -7.62 14.03
N LYS A 45 9.96 -7.11 13.02
CA LYS A 45 11.29 -7.58 12.62
C LYS A 45 12.35 -6.54 12.95
N THR A 46 13.28 -6.88 13.85
CA THR A 46 14.46 -6.04 14.11
C THR A 46 15.44 -6.07 12.94
N LEU A 47 16.02 -4.90 12.65
CA LEU A 47 17.10 -4.70 11.70
C LEU A 47 18.26 -4.02 12.42
N TYR A 48 19.45 -4.63 12.36
CA TYR A 48 20.67 -4.11 12.96
C TYR A 48 21.82 -4.25 11.97
N TRP A 49 22.64 -3.20 11.81
CA TRP A 49 23.63 -3.12 10.73
C TRP A 49 24.56 -4.34 10.70
N SER A 50 25.07 -4.79 11.84
CA SER A 50 26.07 -5.88 11.89
C SER A 50 25.50 -7.24 11.51
N LYS A 51 24.17 -7.40 11.53
CA LYS A 51 23.47 -8.65 11.20
C LYS A 51 22.79 -8.59 9.83
N ASN A 52 22.38 -7.40 9.39
CA ASN A 52 21.45 -7.25 8.27
C ASN A 52 22.03 -6.51 7.07
N VAL A 53 23.20 -5.88 7.21
CA VAL A 53 23.89 -5.23 6.09
C VAL A 53 24.86 -6.23 5.47
N MET A 54 24.77 -6.40 4.15
CA MET A 54 25.70 -7.22 3.37
C MET A 54 26.88 -6.37 2.92
N PRO A 55 28.10 -6.93 2.85
CA PRO A 55 29.25 -6.23 2.30
C PRO A 55 28.96 -5.74 0.87
N GLU A 56 29.05 -4.44 0.66
CA GLU A 56 28.87 -3.76 -0.63
C GLU A 56 29.99 -2.71 -0.75
N ALA A 57 30.51 -2.52 -1.97
CA ALA A 57 31.56 -1.55 -2.26
C ALA A 57 31.05 -0.51 -3.27
N GLY A 58 31.72 0.64 -3.33
CA GLY A 58 31.41 1.70 -4.31
C GLY A 58 30.62 2.89 -3.77
N ASN A 59 30.40 2.97 -2.46
CA ASN A 59 29.84 4.15 -1.80
C ASN A 59 30.36 4.28 -0.35
N TYR A 60 30.00 5.36 0.33
CA TYR A 60 30.33 5.57 1.74
C TYR A 60 29.59 4.56 2.63
N PRO A 61 30.22 4.03 3.69
CA PRO A 61 29.64 2.98 4.52
C PRO A 61 28.23 3.32 5.06
N GLN A 62 28.03 4.53 5.57
CA GLN A 62 26.73 4.95 6.09
C GLN A 62 25.65 4.99 4.99
N SER A 63 25.98 5.47 3.79
CA SER A 63 25.06 5.49 2.64
C SER A 63 24.61 4.07 2.25
N ILE A 64 25.51 3.09 2.36
CA ILE A 64 25.19 1.67 2.10
C ILE A 64 24.24 1.14 3.18
N ILE A 65 24.52 1.42 4.46
CA ILE A 65 23.64 1.03 5.58
C ILE A 65 22.24 1.64 5.37
N ASN A 66 22.16 2.93 5.06
CA ASN A 66 20.90 3.63 4.85
C ASN A 66 20.07 2.98 3.73
N LYS A 67 20.69 2.74 2.57
CA LYS A 67 20.05 2.10 1.41
C LYS A 67 19.58 0.67 1.72
N GLN A 68 20.39 -0.10 2.44
CA GLN A 68 20.09 -1.52 2.68
C GLN A 68 19.04 -1.74 3.76
N ILE A 69 19.05 -0.96 4.85
CA ILE A 69 18.17 -1.17 6.00
C ILE A 69 17.30 0.05 6.38
N LEU A 70 17.84 1.28 6.44
CA LEU A 70 17.09 2.45 6.92
C LEU A 70 15.90 2.77 6.00
N ASP A 71 16.11 2.78 4.69
CA ASP A 71 15.07 3.10 3.70
C ASP A 71 13.86 2.16 3.78
N LYS A 72 14.09 0.91 4.19
CA LYS A 72 13.09 -0.15 4.28
C LYS A 72 12.41 -0.22 5.66
N SER A 73 12.92 0.53 6.64
CA SER A 73 12.45 0.46 8.02
C SER A 73 11.22 1.33 8.23
N ASP A 74 10.27 0.87 9.04
CA ASP A 74 9.02 1.57 9.35
C ASP A 74 9.18 2.47 10.58
N ALA A 75 10.06 2.08 11.49
CA ALA A 75 10.45 2.86 12.68
C ALA A 75 11.92 2.62 13.02
N ILE A 76 12.49 3.50 13.85
CA ILE A 76 13.85 3.39 14.36
C ILE A 76 13.90 3.57 15.88
N ILE A 77 14.67 2.74 16.58
CA ILE A 77 15.14 2.98 17.94
C ILE A 77 16.60 3.42 17.85
N ALA A 78 16.86 4.67 18.24
CA ALA A 78 18.19 5.24 18.33
C ALA A 78 18.62 5.36 19.80
N ILE A 79 19.83 4.93 20.11
CA ILE A 79 20.34 4.87 21.49
C ILE A 79 21.73 5.47 21.55
N PHE A 80 21.96 6.33 22.54
CA PHE A 80 23.27 6.90 22.83
C PHE A 80 23.73 6.45 24.22
N GLY A 81 24.89 5.79 24.26
CA GLY A 81 25.61 5.46 25.47
C GLY A 81 26.57 6.59 25.86
N ASN A 82 27.84 6.24 26.08
CA ASN A 82 28.91 7.21 26.35
C ASN A 82 29.56 7.73 25.07
N ARG A 83 29.23 7.14 23.92
CA ARG A 83 29.76 7.55 22.61
C ARG A 83 28.67 8.23 21.78
N ILE A 84 29.08 9.19 20.96
CA ILE A 84 28.21 9.80 19.94
C ILE A 84 28.12 8.95 18.67
N GLY A 85 29.17 8.17 18.38
CA GLY A 85 29.35 7.40 17.14
C GLY A 85 30.42 7.99 16.23
N SER A 86 30.60 7.39 15.04
CA SER A 86 31.58 7.84 14.05
C SER A 86 30.95 8.83 13.07
N PRO A 87 31.66 9.92 12.69
CA PRO A 87 31.14 10.90 11.76
C PRO A 87 30.91 10.30 10.37
N THR A 88 29.94 10.87 9.67
CA THR A 88 29.60 10.52 8.30
C THR A 88 30.00 11.66 7.37
N GLN A 89 29.59 11.60 6.09
CA GLN A 89 29.88 12.69 5.16
C GLN A 89 29.25 14.02 5.57
N HIS A 90 28.08 13.98 6.23
CA HIS A 90 27.25 15.14 6.46
C HIS A 90 26.82 15.32 7.92
N TYR A 91 27.07 14.33 8.78
CA TYR A 91 26.62 14.33 10.16
C TYR A 91 27.74 13.94 11.13
N GLU A 92 27.60 14.39 12.37
CA GLU A 92 28.56 14.11 13.44
C GLU A 92 28.56 12.64 13.87
N SER A 93 27.47 11.91 13.60
CA SER A 93 27.45 10.46 13.72
C SER A 93 26.44 9.78 12.80
N GLY A 94 26.69 8.50 12.49
CA GLY A 94 25.75 7.65 11.74
C GLY A 94 24.37 7.56 12.37
N THR A 95 24.29 7.40 13.69
CA THR A 95 23.01 7.39 14.43
C THR A 95 22.26 8.71 14.28
N ILE A 96 22.96 9.86 14.31
CA ILE A 96 22.32 11.17 14.08
C ILE A 96 21.79 11.26 12.64
N GLU A 97 22.58 10.85 11.64
CA GLU A 97 22.13 10.83 10.24
C GLU A 97 20.84 10.02 10.07
N GLU A 98 20.78 8.83 10.65
CA GLU A 98 19.62 7.94 10.56
C GLU A 98 18.38 8.54 11.25
N ILE A 99 18.54 9.19 12.40
CA ILE A 99 17.46 9.94 13.08
C ILE A 99 16.90 11.03 12.16
N GLU A 100 17.77 11.87 11.61
CA GLU A 100 17.35 13.03 10.80
C GLU A 100 16.64 12.58 9.51
N LEU A 101 17.14 11.54 8.86
CA LEU A 101 16.51 10.96 7.67
C LEU A 101 15.15 10.32 7.97
N MET A 102 14.99 9.68 9.12
CA MET A 102 13.69 9.09 9.52
C MET A 102 12.66 10.16 9.85
N ILE A 103 13.07 11.24 10.53
CA ILE A 103 12.21 12.41 10.79
C ILE A 103 11.77 13.04 9.46
N GLN A 104 12.69 13.24 8.52
CA GLN A 104 12.36 13.81 7.19
C GLN A 104 11.34 12.96 6.42
N LYS A 105 11.35 11.63 6.62
CA LYS A 105 10.38 10.71 6.02
C LYS A 105 9.06 10.61 6.79
N GLY A 106 8.91 11.35 7.89
CA GLY A 106 7.73 11.31 8.75
C GLY A 106 7.55 9.95 9.45
N LYS A 107 8.64 9.19 9.65
CA LYS A 107 8.59 7.88 10.29
C LYS A 107 8.87 7.99 11.79
N GLN A 108 8.38 7.00 12.56
CA GLN A 108 8.54 6.99 14.01
C GLN A 108 10.02 6.84 14.40
N VAL A 109 10.47 7.73 15.31
CA VAL A 109 11.81 7.71 15.90
C VAL A 109 11.67 7.63 17.42
N PHE A 110 12.30 6.62 18.03
CA PHE A 110 12.48 6.54 19.48
C PHE A 110 13.92 6.89 19.81
N VAL A 111 14.15 7.89 20.66
CA VAL A 111 15.51 8.29 21.06
C VAL A 111 15.69 8.04 22.55
N TYR A 112 16.72 7.26 22.89
CA TYR A 112 17.09 6.93 24.24
C TYR A 112 18.52 7.36 24.56
N PHE A 113 18.72 7.88 25.75
CA PHE A 113 20.04 8.22 26.28
C PHE A 113 20.31 7.44 27.56
N SER A 114 21.42 6.70 27.58
CA SER A 114 21.88 6.03 28.78
C SER A 114 22.41 7.06 29.78
N ASP A 115 22.00 6.92 31.03
CA ASP A 115 22.59 7.57 32.21
C ASP A 115 23.08 6.52 33.20
N LYS A 116 23.44 5.33 32.68
CA LYS A 116 23.99 4.25 33.49
C LYS A 116 25.33 4.66 34.11
N PRO A 117 25.61 4.28 35.37
CA PRO A 117 26.90 4.53 35.98
C PRO A 117 28.03 3.86 35.19
N VAL A 118 29.03 4.65 34.80
CA VAL A 118 30.20 4.19 34.05
C VAL A 118 31.48 4.44 34.84
N ARG A 119 32.53 3.66 34.55
CA ARG A 119 33.81 3.86 35.24
C ARG A 119 34.38 5.21 34.83
N LYS A 120 34.95 5.97 35.77
CA LYS A 120 35.56 7.29 35.49
C LYS A 120 36.58 7.26 34.35
N SER A 121 37.31 6.16 34.19
CA SER A 121 38.28 5.95 33.10
C SER A 121 37.65 5.78 31.71
N GLU A 122 36.35 5.53 31.64
CA GLU A 122 35.59 5.35 30.40
C GLU A 122 34.84 6.62 29.99
N ILE A 123 34.87 7.67 30.84
CA ILE A 123 34.25 8.96 30.53
C ILE A 123 35.14 9.72 29.56
N ASP A 124 34.62 9.91 28.35
CA ASP A 124 35.19 10.82 27.36
C ASP A 124 34.41 12.14 27.41
N MET A 125 35.04 13.18 27.97
CA MET A 125 34.42 14.51 28.11
C MET A 125 34.04 15.12 26.75
N GLU A 126 34.77 14.82 25.67
CA GLU A 126 34.44 15.33 24.34
C GLU A 126 33.16 14.65 23.82
N ALA A 127 33.05 13.33 23.98
CA ALA A 127 31.86 12.59 23.61
C ALA A 127 30.64 13.03 24.43
N GLU A 128 30.80 13.22 25.74
CA GLU A 128 29.74 13.72 26.63
C GLU A 128 29.25 15.10 26.20
N THR A 129 30.18 16.01 25.85
CA THR A 129 29.85 17.34 25.34
C THR A 129 29.03 17.27 24.06
N LYS A 130 29.40 16.40 23.11
CA LYS A 130 28.66 16.20 21.85
C LYS A 130 27.28 15.60 22.07
N ILE A 131 27.16 14.63 22.98
CA ILE A 131 25.86 14.04 23.34
C ILE A 131 24.96 15.11 23.96
N GLN A 132 25.48 15.94 24.85
CA GLN A 132 24.70 17.01 25.46
C GLN A 132 24.27 18.06 24.42
N ALA A 133 25.17 18.45 23.51
CA ALA A 133 24.83 19.37 22.42
C ALA A 133 23.72 18.78 21.51
N PHE A 134 23.80 17.48 21.20
CA PHE A 134 22.74 16.81 20.45
C PHE A 134 21.42 16.75 21.22
N LYS A 135 21.44 16.42 22.52
CA LYS A 135 20.25 16.46 23.40
C LYS A 135 19.57 17.82 23.32
N GLU A 136 20.31 18.90 23.52
CA GLU A 136 19.75 20.27 23.46
C GLU A 136 19.14 20.57 22.08
N LYS A 137 19.85 20.24 20.99
CA LYS A 137 19.33 20.42 19.62
C LYS A 137 18.10 19.56 19.30
N TYR A 138 17.96 18.41 19.97
CA TYR A 138 16.85 17.49 19.74
C TYR A 138 15.58 17.91 20.49
N LYS A 139 15.68 18.63 21.62
CA LYS A 139 14.52 19.06 22.43
C LYS A 139 13.50 19.87 21.64
N ASP A 140 13.95 20.70 20.70
CA ASP A 140 13.06 21.53 19.87
C ASP A 140 12.38 20.73 18.74
N ARG A 141 12.78 19.47 18.51
CA ARG A 141 12.39 18.67 17.33
C ARG A 141 11.83 17.30 17.67
N GLY A 142 11.90 16.87 18.94
CA GLY A 142 11.41 15.57 19.36
C GLY A 142 11.49 15.35 20.87
N ILE A 143 10.92 14.23 21.30
CA ILE A 143 10.96 13.78 22.69
C ILE A 143 11.96 12.64 22.79
N TYR A 144 12.84 12.70 23.79
CA TYR A 144 13.76 11.61 24.11
C TYR A 144 13.51 11.11 25.54
N VAL A 145 14.02 9.92 25.82
CA VAL A 145 13.93 9.27 27.13
C VAL A 145 15.33 9.02 27.68
N VAL A 146 15.50 9.21 28.98
CA VAL A 146 16.74 8.89 29.70
C VAL A 146 16.48 7.69 30.59
N TYR A 147 17.42 6.77 30.69
CA TYR A 147 17.32 5.58 31.55
C TYR A 147 18.62 5.35 32.32
N ALA A 148 18.52 4.90 33.56
CA ALA A 148 19.65 4.68 34.47
C ALA A 148 20.00 3.20 34.66
N SER A 149 19.15 2.27 34.17
CA SER A 149 19.39 0.82 34.30
C SER A 149 18.85 0.01 33.11
N ASP A 150 19.27 -1.25 33.01
CA ASP A 150 18.75 -2.20 32.01
C ASP A 150 17.27 -2.53 32.21
N GLU A 151 16.83 -2.58 33.47
CA GLU A 151 15.43 -2.86 33.83
C GLU A 151 14.53 -1.69 33.38
N GLU A 152 14.93 -0.47 33.70
CA GLU A 152 14.22 0.73 33.28
C GLU A 152 14.17 0.87 31.75
N PHE A 153 15.28 0.58 31.07
CA PHE A 153 15.32 0.58 29.61
C PHE A 153 14.35 -0.45 29.00
N ASN A 154 14.30 -1.65 29.57
CA ASN A 154 13.38 -2.70 29.15
C ASN A 154 11.92 -2.25 29.27
N ASP A 155 11.55 -1.68 30.42
CA ASP A 155 10.20 -1.21 30.68
C ASP A 155 9.79 -0.10 29.69
N TYR A 156 10.68 0.87 29.45
CA TYR A 156 10.42 1.94 28.49
C TYR A 156 10.28 1.43 27.06
N VAL A 157 11.19 0.59 26.58
CA VAL A 157 11.09 0.05 25.21
C VAL A 157 9.83 -0.79 25.05
N SER A 158 9.51 -1.65 26.03
CA SER A 158 8.30 -2.47 26.03
C SER A 158 7.04 -1.63 25.94
N MET A 159 6.92 -0.62 26.80
CA MET A 159 5.77 0.27 26.84
C MET A 159 5.64 1.10 25.56
N HIS A 160 6.71 1.76 25.12
CA HIS A 160 6.68 2.66 23.95
C HIS A 160 6.41 1.90 22.66
N LEU A 161 7.07 0.75 22.46
CA LEU A 161 6.89 -0.05 21.26
C LEU A 161 5.48 -0.65 21.21
N THR A 162 4.98 -1.19 22.33
CA THR A 162 3.60 -1.69 22.41
C THR A 162 2.59 -0.59 22.07
N ARG A 163 2.74 0.59 22.69
CA ARG A 163 1.83 1.72 22.44
C ARG A 163 1.87 2.19 20.98
N TYR A 164 3.06 2.27 20.39
CA TYR A 164 3.22 2.63 18.98
C TYR A 164 2.49 1.64 18.07
N LEU A 165 2.74 0.34 18.24
CA LEU A 165 2.12 -0.70 17.41
C LEU A 165 0.59 -0.72 17.57
N THR A 166 0.08 -0.56 18.79
CA THR A 166 -1.37 -0.49 19.01
C THR A 166 -1.99 0.77 18.41
N THR A 167 -1.28 1.90 18.45
CA THR A 167 -1.75 3.17 17.86
C THR A 167 -1.74 3.10 16.34
N GLU A 168 -0.67 2.58 15.73
CA GLU A 168 -0.58 2.41 14.28
C GLU A 168 -1.63 1.42 13.77
N LEU A 169 -1.88 0.32 14.50
CA LEU A 169 -2.96 -0.59 14.15
C LEU A 169 -4.33 0.09 14.27
N ALA A 170 -4.57 0.86 15.34
CA ALA A 170 -5.82 1.61 15.48
C ALA A 170 -5.97 2.67 14.37
N ASN A 171 -4.89 3.33 13.97
CA ASN A 171 -4.87 4.27 12.86
C ASN A 171 -5.09 3.57 11.52
N GLU A 172 -4.55 2.38 11.31
CA GLU A 172 -4.78 1.57 10.11
C GLU A 172 -6.23 1.08 10.06
N VAL A 173 -6.78 0.60 11.18
CA VAL A 173 -8.21 0.26 11.33
C VAL A 173 -9.10 1.49 11.11
N ASN A 174 -8.69 2.68 11.55
CA ASN A 174 -9.42 3.93 11.33
C ASN A 174 -9.28 4.47 9.90
N ARG A 175 -8.13 4.28 9.22
CA ARG A 175 -7.97 4.52 7.78
C ARG A 175 -8.74 3.49 6.96
N VAL A 176 -8.98 2.31 7.50
CA VAL A 176 -9.87 1.30 6.93
C VAL A 176 -11.35 1.66 7.12
N ASN A 177 -11.70 2.50 8.09
CA ASN A 177 -13.00 3.20 8.21
C ASN A 177 -13.10 4.43 7.30
N GLU A 178 -12.50 4.39 6.12
CA GLU A 178 -12.62 5.47 5.13
C GLU A 178 -14.05 5.55 4.62
N HIS A 179 -14.74 6.62 5.03
CA HIS A 179 -15.96 7.08 4.40
C HIS A 179 -15.78 7.09 2.88
N THR A 180 -16.62 6.35 2.16
CA THR A 180 -16.62 6.47 0.70
C THR A 180 -17.41 7.69 0.31
N ARG A 181 -17.07 8.31 -0.83
CA ARG A 181 -17.88 9.39 -1.42
C ARG A 181 -19.31 8.94 -1.78
N PHE A 182 -19.59 7.64 -1.71
CA PHE A 182 -20.92 7.05 -1.89
C PHE A 182 -21.70 6.86 -0.58
N ASP A 183 -21.16 7.23 0.58
CA ASP A 183 -21.77 6.93 1.88
C ASP A 183 -23.21 7.44 2.01
N ASP A 184 -23.50 8.64 1.53
CA ASP A 184 -24.86 9.20 1.54
C ASP A 184 -25.83 8.36 0.70
N SER A 185 -25.40 7.95 -0.50
CA SER A 185 -26.17 7.06 -1.37
C SER A 185 -26.38 5.70 -0.72
N ILE A 186 -25.32 5.15 -0.10
CA ILE A 186 -25.34 3.83 0.53
C ILE A 186 -26.27 3.82 1.74
N SER A 187 -26.15 4.83 2.61
CA SER A 187 -26.98 5.01 3.80
C SER A 187 -28.46 5.16 3.45
N GLN A 188 -28.77 5.78 2.31
CA GLN A 188 -30.13 5.96 1.81
C GLN A 188 -30.60 4.79 0.92
N ARG A 189 -29.79 3.74 0.74
CA ARG A 189 -30.05 2.62 -0.18
C ARG A 189 -30.45 3.09 -1.58
N LYS A 190 -29.64 3.97 -2.16
CA LYS A 190 -29.84 4.49 -3.51
C LYS A 190 -29.00 3.74 -4.53
N GLU A 191 -29.54 3.61 -5.73
CA GLU A 191 -28.75 3.22 -6.90
C GLU A 191 -27.68 4.27 -7.19
N VAL A 192 -26.48 3.82 -7.57
CA VAL A 192 -25.38 4.67 -8.01
C VAL A 192 -25.03 4.34 -9.45
N ASP A 193 -25.27 5.28 -10.36
CA ASP A 193 -24.91 5.18 -11.78
C ASP A 193 -23.42 5.46 -11.97
N LEU A 194 -22.64 4.41 -12.25
CA LEU A 194 -21.18 4.48 -12.34
C LEU A 194 -20.71 5.15 -13.62
N ILE A 195 -21.46 5.04 -14.74
CA ILE A 195 -21.12 5.74 -15.98
C ILE A 195 -21.29 7.24 -15.77
N TYR A 196 -22.48 7.66 -15.32
CA TYR A 196 -22.76 9.07 -15.09
C TYR A 196 -21.85 9.66 -14.01
N ASP A 197 -21.56 8.90 -12.96
CA ASP A 197 -20.68 9.35 -11.89
C ASP A 197 -19.23 9.55 -12.34
N TYR A 198 -18.67 8.61 -13.10
CA TYR A 198 -17.31 8.70 -13.63
C TYR A 198 -17.17 9.79 -14.71
N THR A 199 -18.12 9.84 -15.65
CA THR A 199 -18.05 10.72 -16.83
C THR A 199 -18.27 12.20 -16.53
N LYS A 200 -18.64 12.55 -15.29
CA LYS A 200 -18.58 13.94 -14.79
C LYS A 200 -17.16 14.50 -14.75
N PHE A 201 -16.17 13.63 -14.58
CA PHE A 201 -14.80 14.04 -14.28
C PHE A 201 -13.78 13.53 -15.31
N TYR A 202 -14.06 12.39 -15.95
CA TYR A 202 -13.12 11.73 -16.85
C TYR A 202 -13.81 11.14 -18.08
N ASP A 203 -13.09 11.09 -19.20
CA ASP A 203 -13.50 10.28 -20.34
C ASP A 203 -13.14 8.81 -20.13
N ILE A 204 -13.96 7.91 -20.70
CA ILE A 204 -13.65 6.48 -20.75
C ILE A 204 -12.46 6.30 -21.70
N LYS A 205 -11.36 5.75 -21.19
CA LYS A 205 -10.10 5.64 -21.94
C LYS A 205 -10.17 4.49 -22.92
N GLN A 206 -9.75 4.76 -24.14
CA GLN A 206 -9.53 3.77 -25.17
C GLN A 206 -8.13 3.17 -25.01
N VAL A 207 -8.03 1.87 -24.76
CA VAL A 207 -6.75 1.16 -24.65
C VAL A 207 -6.72 -0.05 -25.56
N SER A 208 -5.66 -0.19 -26.35
CA SER A 208 -5.45 -1.32 -27.26
C SER A 208 -4.04 -1.88 -27.14
N SER A 209 -3.87 -3.15 -27.51
CA SER A 209 -2.55 -3.78 -27.63
C SER A 209 -1.71 -3.25 -28.80
N TYR A 210 -2.32 -2.52 -29.75
CA TYR A 210 -1.64 -1.88 -30.88
C TYR A 210 -1.54 -0.38 -30.70
N THR A 211 -0.56 0.22 -31.37
CA THR A 211 -0.31 1.67 -31.41
C THR A 211 -1.24 2.43 -32.34
N ASP A 212 -1.94 1.75 -33.26
CA ASP A 212 -2.91 2.40 -34.15
C ASP A 212 -4.22 2.68 -33.39
N SER A 213 -4.50 3.95 -33.15
CA SER A 213 -5.69 4.42 -32.45
C SER A 213 -6.99 4.17 -33.24
N ASN A 214 -6.92 3.78 -34.51
CA ASN A 214 -8.11 3.65 -35.37
C ASN A 214 -8.85 2.31 -35.24
N ILE A 215 -8.29 1.32 -34.53
CA ILE A 215 -8.92 -0.01 -34.42
C ILE A 215 -10.14 -0.03 -33.49
N MET A 216 -10.32 1.02 -32.70
CA MET A 216 -11.42 1.18 -31.76
C MET A 216 -11.89 2.62 -31.71
N LYS A 217 -13.17 2.85 -31.44
CA LYS A 217 -13.73 4.14 -31.04
C LYS A 217 -14.71 3.95 -29.91
N ILE A 218 -14.61 4.78 -28.88
CA ILE A 218 -15.56 4.82 -27.77
C ILE A 218 -16.49 6.02 -27.94
N ARG A 219 -17.80 5.78 -27.87
CA ARG A 219 -18.83 6.83 -27.82
C ARG A 219 -19.55 6.74 -26.48
N THR A 220 -19.51 7.83 -25.72
CA THR A 220 -20.11 7.89 -24.39
C THR A 220 -21.42 8.68 -24.43
N HIS A 221 -22.44 8.13 -23.79
CA HIS A 221 -23.76 8.73 -23.59
C HIS A 221 -24.05 8.85 -22.10
N LYS A 222 -25.23 9.35 -21.73
CA LYS A 222 -25.57 9.67 -20.34
C LYS A 222 -25.48 8.46 -19.39
N ASP A 223 -25.98 7.31 -19.83
CA ASP A 223 -26.15 6.08 -19.05
C ASP A 223 -25.56 4.86 -19.77
N SER A 224 -24.77 5.09 -20.82
CA SER A 224 -24.29 4.04 -21.70
C SER A 224 -23.00 4.45 -22.42
N PHE A 225 -22.24 3.48 -22.88
CA PHE A 225 -21.16 3.69 -23.83
C PHE A 225 -21.14 2.59 -24.90
N GLU A 226 -20.66 2.96 -26.07
CA GLU A 226 -20.44 2.06 -27.20
C GLU A 226 -18.94 1.94 -27.48
N MET A 227 -18.48 0.72 -27.72
CA MET A 227 -17.12 0.39 -28.12
C MET A 227 -17.18 -0.27 -29.50
N ASP A 228 -16.85 0.52 -30.53
CA ASP A 228 -16.82 0.15 -31.94
C ASP A 228 -15.42 -0.39 -32.26
N ILE A 229 -15.32 -1.63 -32.74
CA ILE A 229 -14.05 -2.33 -33.00
C ILE A 229 -13.98 -2.69 -34.49
N ASP A 230 -12.89 -2.27 -35.13
CA ASP A 230 -12.55 -2.58 -36.53
C ASP A 230 -11.12 -3.13 -36.59
N ILE A 231 -11.01 -4.45 -36.76
CA ILE A 231 -9.73 -5.16 -36.79
C ILE A 231 -9.40 -5.74 -38.17
N ILE A 232 -10.02 -5.24 -39.25
CA ILE A 232 -9.76 -5.73 -40.63
C ILE A 232 -8.27 -5.68 -40.99
N ASN A 233 -7.56 -4.63 -40.54
CA ASN A 233 -6.15 -4.42 -40.87
C ASN A 233 -5.20 -4.94 -39.78
N VAL A 234 -5.70 -5.76 -38.85
CA VAL A 234 -4.94 -6.22 -37.69
C VAL A 234 -4.46 -7.66 -37.88
N ASN A 235 -3.15 -7.85 -37.87
CA ASN A 235 -2.55 -9.17 -37.87
C ASN A 235 -2.59 -9.75 -36.44
N LYS A 236 -3.44 -10.76 -36.21
CA LYS A 236 -3.58 -11.48 -34.93
C LYS A 236 -2.32 -12.31 -34.65
N ILE A 237 -1.58 -11.99 -33.59
CA ILE A 237 -0.34 -12.61 -33.13
C ILE A 237 -0.59 -13.21 -31.74
N GLU A 238 -0.65 -14.54 -31.67
CA GLU A 238 -0.59 -15.30 -30.39
C GLU A 238 -1.73 -15.03 -29.38
N ASN A 239 -2.90 -14.54 -29.81
CA ASN A 239 -4.12 -14.38 -28.98
C ASN A 239 -3.99 -13.42 -27.79
N GLN A 240 -3.01 -12.50 -27.79
CA GLN A 240 -2.80 -11.55 -26.70
C GLN A 240 -3.42 -10.18 -26.95
N GLU A 241 -4.02 -9.98 -28.13
CA GLU A 241 -4.49 -8.67 -28.54
C GLU A 241 -5.88 -8.36 -28.08
N PHE A 242 -6.11 -7.09 -27.81
CA PHE A 242 -7.35 -6.63 -27.23
C PHE A 242 -7.65 -5.18 -27.54
N ALA A 243 -8.93 -4.86 -27.43
CA ALA A 243 -9.48 -3.53 -27.28
C ALA A 243 -10.16 -3.44 -25.91
N MET A 244 -9.96 -2.34 -25.20
CA MET A 244 -10.46 -2.12 -23.86
C MET A 244 -11.04 -0.71 -23.69
N ALA A 245 -12.26 -0.66 -23.15
CA ALA A 245 -12.81 0.53 -22.51
C ALA A 245 -12.40 0.52 -21.03
N LEU A 246 -11.66 1.57 -20.61
CA LEU A 246 -11.06 1.68 -19.30
C LEU A 246 -11.61 2.87 -18.51
N PHE A 247 -12.18 2.58 -17.35
CA PHE A 247 -12.47 3.53 -16.29
C PHE A 247 -11.27 3.51 -15.35
N GLU A 248 -10.56 4.64 -15.21
CA GLU A 248 -9.37 4.74 -14.37
C GLU A 248 -9.55 5.77 -13.26
N TYR A 249 -9.56 5.28 -12.02
CA TYR A 249 -9.77 6.08 -10.81
C TYR A 249 -8.42 6.51 -10.24
N ALA A 250 -8.11 7.80 -10.34
CA ALA A 250 -6.89 8.41 -9.81
C ALA A 250 -7.20 9.71 -9.04
N PRO A 251 -7.14 9.73 -7.70
CA PRO A 251 -6.81 8.60 -6.79
C PRO A 251 -7.84 7.46 -6.85
N CYS A 252 -7.47 6.28 -6.34
CA CYS A 252 -8.38 5.12 -6.31
C CYS A 252 -9.64 5.42 -5.50
N ASP A 253 -10.75 4.79 -5.88
CA ASP A 253 -12.02 4.92 -5.16
C ASP A 253 -12.20 3.78 -4.13
N ASN A 254 -12.84 4.10 -3.00
CA ASN A 254 -13.20 3.13 -1.99
C ASN A 254 -14.63 2.61 -2.22
N TRP A 255 -14.75 1.34 -2.61
CA TRP A 255 -16.02 0.66 -2.87
C TRP A 255 -16.37 -0.38 -1.79
N SER A 256 -15.59 -0.44 -0.70
CA SER A 256 -15.81 -1.42 0.39
C SER A 256 -17.19 -1.29 1.03
N ALA A 257 -17.75 -0.08 1.13
CA ALA A 257 -19.08 0.11 1.70
C ALA A 257 -20.21 -0.50 0.84
N PHE A 258 -20.05 -0.59 -0.49
CA PHE A 258 -21.00 -1.34 -1.34
C PHE A 258 -20.95 -2.85 -1.04
N PHE A 259 -19.76 -3.38 -0.73
CA PHE A 259 -19.61 -4.76 -0.27
C PHE A 259 -20.32 -4.94 1.07
N GLU A 260 -20.00 -4.13 2.08
CA GLU A 260 -20.57 -4.29 3.42
C GLU A 260 -22.09 -4.09 3.44
N ALA A 261 -22.60 -3.14 2.66
CA ALA A 261 -24.03 -2.88 2.54
C ALA A 261 -24.77 -3.89 1.65
N GLY A 262 -24.05 -4.79 0.97
CA GLY A 262 -24.62 -5.80 0.12
C GLY A 262 -25.30 -5.21 -1.12
N TYR A 263 -24.48 -4.68 -2.03
CA TYR A 263 -24.93 -4.20 -3.34
C TYR A 263 -24.67 -5.23 -4.43
N PHE A 264 -25.43 -5.09 -5.51
CA PHE A 264 -25.18 -5.71 -6.79
C PHE A 264 -24.45 -4.72 -7.72
N PHE A 265 -23.49 -5.24 -8.48
CA PHE A 265 -22.95 -4.57 -9.66
C PHE A 265 -23.76 -5.04 -10.86
N GLU A 266 -24.49 -4.12 -11.49
CA GLU A 266 -25.45 -4.41 -12.55
C GLU A 266 -25.15 -3.59 -13.79
N PHE A 267 -25.42 -4.16 -14.96
CA PHE A 267 -25.41 -3.47 -16.24
C PHE A 267 -26.09 -4.33 -17.29
N ASP A 268 -26.50 -3.69 -18.39
CA ASP A 268 -26.99 -4.36 -19.58
C ASP A 268 -25.93 -4.31 -20.67
N ALA A 269 -25.79 -5.39 -21.44
CA ALA A 269 -24.88 -5.42 -22.58
C ALA A 269 -25.52 -6.03 -23.81
N ALA A 270 -25.19 -5.48 -24.97
CA ALA A 270 -25.56 -6.02 -26.27
C ALA A 270 -24.38 -5.86 -27.24
N SER A 271 -24.28 -6.74 -28.23
CA SER A 271 -23.30 -6.65 -29.30
C SER A 271 -23.95 -6.70 -30.68
N SER A 272 -23.30 -6.07 -31.65
CA SER A 272 -23.64 -6.27 -33.08
C SER A 272 -22.39 -6.60 -33.88
N GLY A 273 -22.58 -7.19 -35.06
CA GLY A 273 -21.48 -7.73 -35.87
C GLY A 273 -20.93 -9.01 -35.27
N ASP A 274 -19.60 -9.06 -35.15
CA ASP A 274 -18.83 -10.28 -34.90
C ASP A 274 -18.48 -10.47 -33.42
N ILE A 275 -18.76 -9.50 -32.55
CA ILE A 275 -18.49 -9.62 -31.11
C ILE A 275 -19.47 -10.60 -30.46
N ARG A 276 -18.92 -11.61 -29.77
CA ARG A 276 -19.65 -12.67 -29.06
C ARG A 276 -19.45 -12.66 -27.55
N ALA A 277 -18.36 -12.06 -27.07
CA ALA A 277 -18.08 -11.97 -25.65
C ALA A 277 -17.18 -10.78 -25.33
N PHE A 278 -17.14 -10.41 -24.06
CA PHE A 278 -16.15 -9.49 -23.50
C PHE A 278 -15.74 -9.98 -22.10
N GLN A 279 -14.58 -9.54 -21.62
CA GLN A 279 -14.11 -9.78 -20.27
C GLN A 279 -14.32 -8.52 -19.43
N LEU A 280 -15.04 -8.67 -18.31
CA LEU A 280 -15.15 -7.66 -17.26
C LEU A 280 -14.03 -7.88 -16.25
N GLU A 281 -13.21 -6.86 -16.05
CA GLU A 281 -12.22 -6.84 -14.98
C GLU A 281 -12.43 -5.64 -14.05
N ILE A 282 -12.39 -5.87 -12.73
CA ILE A 282 -12.29 -4.80 -11.72
C ILE A 282 -10.99 -5.02 -10.95
N LYS A 283 -10.16 -3.98 -10.83
CA LYS A 283 -8.81 -4.09 -10.24
C LYS A 283 -8.59 -3.14 -9.08
N ASP A 284 -7.81 -3.60 -8.10
CA ASP A 284 -7.31 -2.76 -7.01
C ASP A 284 -6.08 -1.93 -7.42
N ASP A 285 -5.55 -1.11 -6.51
CA ASP A 285 -4.41 -0.21 -6.72
C ASP A 285 -3.10 -0.94 -7.05
N ILE A 286 -2.98 -2.21 -6.66
CA ILE A 286 -1.82 -3.07 -6.95
C ILE A 286 -2.07 -4.06 -8.10
N ARG A 287 -3.16 -3.85 -8.88
CA ARG A 287 -3.54 -4.61 -10.07
C ARG A 287 -4.02 -6.05 -9.83
N ASN A 288 -4.39 -6.41 -8.60
CA ASN A 288 -5.12 -7.67 -8.39
C ASN A 288 -6.52 -7.54 -9.00
N LYS A 289 -6.98 -8.62 -9.64
CA LYS A 289 -8.32 -8.69 -10.21
C LYS A 289 -9.33 -9.09 -9.14
N VAL A 290 -10.14 -8.13 -8.70
CA VAL A 290 -11.26 -8.31 -7.76
C VAL A 290 -12.42 -9.00 -8.45
N ILE A 291 -12.66 -8.65 -9.72
CA ILE A 291 -13.53 -9.36 -10.64
C ILE A 291 -12.71 -9.67 -11.90
N ASP A 292 -12.87 -10.88 -12.40
CA ASP A 292 -12.37 -11.33 -13.70
C ASP A 292 -13.39 -12.34 -14.27
N ARG A 293 -14.24 -11.89 -15.21
CA ARG A 293 -15.30 -12.72 -15.79
C ARG A 293 -15.43 -12.49 -17.28
N THR A 294 -15.44 -13.58 -18.04
CA THR A 294 -15.88 -13.59 -19.43
C THR A 294 -17.40 -13.67 -19.49
N LEU A 295 -18.03 -12.77 -20.24
CA LEU A 295 -19.47 -12.66 -20.41
C LEU A 295 -19.81 -12.76 -21.90
N GLN A 296 -20.72 -13.67 -22.24
CA GLN A 296 -21.23 -13.81 -23.60
C GLN A 296 -22.23 -12.69 -23.89
N VAL A 297 -22.33 -12.27 -25.13
CA VAL A 297 -23.26 -11.22 -25.59
C VAL A 297 -23.74 -11.52 -26.99
N SER A 298 -24.94 -11.03 -27.30
CA SER A 298 -25.55 -11.13 -28.62
C SER A 298 -26.24 -9.82 -29.01
N CYS A 299 -26.96 -9.83 -30.14
CA CYS A 299 -27.77 -8.68 -30.55
C CYS A 299 -28.97 -8.42 -29.63
N GLU A 300 -29.39 -9.42 -28.85
CA GLU A 300 -30.36 -9.23 -27.78
C GLU A 300 -29.65 -8.67 -26.54
N GLU A 301 -30.30 -7.73 -25.87
CA GLU A 301 -29.77 -7.11 -24.66
C GLU A 301 -29.81 -8.10 -23.50
N GLU A 302 -28.64 -8.37 -22.91
CA GLU A 302 -28.47 -9.26 -21.77
C GLU A 302 -28.23 -8.45 -20.49
N HIS A 303 -28.94 -8.80 -19.42
CA HIS A 303 -28.79 -8.18 -18.11
C HIS A 303 -27.80 -8.96 -17.24
N PHE A 304 -26.74 -8.30 -16.81
CA PHE A 304 -25.70 -8.86 -15.95
C PHE A 304 -25.83 -8.34 -14.53
N ARG A 305 -25.74 -9.27 -13.57
CA ARG A 305 -25.86 -8.97 -12.16
C ARG A 305 -24.83 -9.75 -11.34
N ILE A 306 -23.99 -9.03 -10.61
CA ILE A 306 -22.96 -9.63 -9.75
C ILE A 306 -23.20 -9.20 -8.30
N TRP A 307 -23.39 -10.16 -7.42
CA TRP A 307 -23.48 -9.89 -5.99
C TRP A 307 -22.09 -9.56 -5.43
N ILE A 308 -21.83 -8.29 -5.08
CA ILE A 308 -20.50 -7.81 -4.64
C ILE A 308 -19.95 -8.67 -3.49
N PRO A 309 -20.71 -9.00 -2.42
CA PRO A 309 -20.22 -9.84 -1.33
C PRO A 309 -19.83 -11.28 -1.71
N SER A 310 -20.19 -11.76 -2.90
CA SER A 310 -19.77 -13.10 -3.36
C SER A 310 -18.43 -13.13 -4.08
N THR A 311 -17.83 -11.97 -4.38
CA THR A 311 -16.63 -11.91 -5.23
C THR A 311 -15.34 -12.14 -4.45
N THR A 312 -15.30 -11.72 -3.19
CA THR A 312 -14.12 -11.81 -2.31
C THR A 312 -14.51 -12.25 -0.91
N ARG A 313 -13.53 -12.73 -0.13
CA ARG A 313 -13.75 -13.20 1.26
C ARG A 313 -14.20 -12.08 2.19
N ASP A 314 -13.67 -10.88 1.99
CA ASP A 314 -13.94 -9.67 2.76
C ASP A 314 -13.84 -8.44 1.84
N SER A 315 -14.16 -7.26 2.38
CA SER A 315 -14.21 -5.99 1.65
C SER A 315 -12.84 -5.37 1.37
N THR A 316 -11.74 -5.96 1.83
CA THR A 316 -10.40 -5.34 1.73
C THR A 316 -9.99 -5.05 0.28
N ALA A 317 -10.28 -5.99 -0.63
CA ALA A 317 -9.98 -5.83 -2.06
C ALA A 317 -10.81 -4.72 -2.73
N TRP A 318 -11.92 -4.31 -2.11
CA TRP A 318 -12.80 -3.25 -2.61
C TRP A 318 -12.45 -1.86 -2.08
N LYS A 319 -11.45 -1.72 -1.19
CA LYS A 319 -11.09 -0.43 -0.59
C LYS A 319 -10.36 0.53 -1.53
N LYS A 320 -9.68 0.00 -2.54
CA LYS A 320 -8.82 0.79 -3.43
C LYS A 320 -9.03 0.39 -4.87
N ILE A 321 -10.26 0.48 -5.35
CA ILE A 321 -10.58 0.20 -6.75
C ILE A 321 -9.92 1.26 -7.62
N SER A 322 -9.05 0.80 -8.51
CA SER A 322 -8.30 1.66 -9.42
C SER A 322 -8.85 1.59 -10.84
N GLN A 323 -9.44 0.46 -11.25
CA GLN A 323 -9.88 0.26 -12.62
C GLN A 323 -11.14 -0.59 -12.76
N VAL A 324 -11.98 -0.22 -13.72
CA VAL A 324 -13.02 -1.08 -14.31
C VAL A 324 -12.78 -1.17 -15.81
N CYS A 325 -12.66 -2.40 -16.32
CA CYS A 325 -12.27 -2.68 -17.69
C CYS A 325 -13.34 -3.54 -18.38
N PHE A 326 -13.69 -3.15 -19.60
CA PHE A 326 -14.45 -3.99 -20.53
C PHE A 326 -13.55 -4.31 -21.72
N VAL A 327 -13.12 -5.58 -21.81
CA VAL A 327 -12.06 -6.00 -22.74
C VAL A 327 -12.62 -6.98 -23.77
N VAL A 328 -12.38 -6.73 -25.05
CA VAL A 328 -12.64 -7.70 -26.12
C VAL A 328 -11.28 -8.16 -26.65
N PHE A 329 -10.98 -9.45 -26.47
CA PHE A 329 -9.77 -10.05 -27.05
C PHE A 329 -9.98 -10.41 -28.51
N PHE A 330 -8.92 -10.36 -29.31
CA PHE A 330 -9.00 -10.63 -30.74
C PHE A 330 -8.79 -12.11 -31.05
N ASN A 331 -9.63 -12.95 -30.45
CA ASN A 331 -9.70 -14.38 -30.73
C ASN A 331 -11.16 -14.80 -30.92
N SER A 332 -11.37 -16.00 -31.49
CA SER A 332 -12.70 -16.52 -31.86
C SER A 332 -13.67 -16.71 -30.70
N THR A 333 -13.20 -16.66 -29.44
CA THR A 333 -14.08 -16.72 -28.26
C THR A 333 -14.82 -15.39 -28.05
N TYR A 334 -14.21 -14.27 -28.44
CA TYR A 334 -14.70 -12.92 -28.14
C TYR A 334 -15.17 -12.18 -29.39
N ILE A 335 -14.50 -12.39 -30.53
CA ILE A 335 -14.86 -11.82 -31.82
C ILE A 335 -14.65 -12.85 -32.93
N ASP A 336 -15.75 -13.26 -33.56
CA ASP A 336 -15.78 -14.24 -34.65
C ASP A 336 -15.89 -13.55 -36.00
N GLY A 337 -14.83 -12.81 -36.34
CA GLY A 337 -14.75 -11.98 -37.53
C GLY A 337 -13.80 -10.81 -37.33
N GLU A 338 -14.18 -9.65 -37.88
CA GLU A 338 -13.32 -8.47 -37.99
C GLU A 338 -13.96 -7.18 -37.46
N LYS A 339 -15.29 -7.12 -37.32
CA LYS A 339 -15.99 -5.89 -36.93
C LYS A 339 -17.10 -6.13 -35.93
N GLY A 340 -17.22 -5.26 -34.95
CA GLY A 340 -18.40 -5.28 -34.10
C GLY A 340 -18.51 -4.08 -33.17
N LEU A 341 -19.71 -3.91 -32.64
CA LEU A 341 -20.04 -2.87 -31.68
C LEU A 341 -20.46 -3.54 -30.37
N LEU A 342 -19.77 -3.27 -29.28
CA LEU A 342 -20.21 -3.62 -27.93
C LEU A 342 -20.89 -2.40 -27.31
N THR A 343 -22.08 -2.57 -26.74
CA THR A 343 -22.77 -1.52 -25.99
C THR A 343 -22.97 -1.96 -24.56
N ILE A 344 -22.61 -1.09 -23.61
CA ILE A 344 -22.88 -1.26 -22.18
C ILE A 344 -23.83 -0.14 -21.73
N ARG A 345 -24.89 -0.50 -21.01
CA ARG A 345 -25.90 0.43 -20.48
C ARG A 345 -26.15 0.18 -19.01
N ASN A 346 -26.71 1.18 -18.33
CA ASN A 346 -27.20 1.07 -16.96
C ASN A 346 -26.16 0.51 -15.96
N LEU A 347 -24.87 0.84 -16.14
CA LEU A 347 -23.80 0.38 -15.26
C LEU A 347 -23.94 1.01 -13.88
N LYS A 348 -24.37 0.22 -12.90
CA LYS A 348 -24.82 0.70 -11.60
C LYS A 348 -24.38 -0.18 -10.43
N MET A 349 -24.29 0.44 -9.26
CA MET A 349 -24.39 -0.26 -7.97
C MET A 349 -25.83 -0.18 -7.47
N VAL A 350 -26.46 -1.33 -7.24
CA VAL A 350 -27.88 -1.43 -6.85
C VAL A 350 -28.00 -2.11 -5.47
N PRO A 351 -28.74 -1.54 -4.51
CA PRO A 351 -28.93 -2.17 -3.20
C PRO A 351 -29.72 -3.48 -3.34
N ARG A 352 -29.51 -4.40 -2.40
CA ARG A 352 -30.28 -5.65 -2.33
C ARG A 352 -31.76 -5.46 -1.99
#